data_AF-A0A969NVI8-F1
#
_entry.id   AF-A0A969NVI8-F1
#
_cell.length_a   1.000
_cell.length_b   1.000
_cell.length_c   1.000
_cell.angle_alpha   90.00
_cell.angle_beta   90.00
_cell.angle_gamma   90.00
#
_symmetry.space_group_name_H-M   'P 1'
#
loop_
_entity.id
_entity.type
_entity.pdbx_description
1 polymer ?
#
loop_
_entity_poly.entity_id
_entity_poly.type
_entity_poly.pdbx_seq_one_letter_code
_entity_poly.pdbx_strand_id
1 'polypeptide(L)'
;MLKTLSVVDTPGTNTIVENHQEITKDFIPNSDLIFFIFFAKNPYTRSAWELLDFVNSEWRKKVVFVLQQADLAKPEELAKNQEKLAELAGQKGIPSPVVFATSVEWEVNGEQDLSGFKEVRNYIQQTLKDGSTKKLKLQGVRKTSEQIIDLLRKDLVMVQHQLIKDQAVVSKIKTKLLQNKRQSGFELESLINRLLTKYDLITTRVKTDFREQLSLFTLVKGSLPYCFGLKNLPLVGWMSLSKAARMNLRIPWGNISRWD
;
A
#
# COMPACT_ATOMS: atom_id res chain seq x y z
N MET A 1 -21.39 17.75 -39.13
CA MET A 1 -21.18 16.31 -39.39
C MET A 1 -19.69 16.02 -39.20
N LEU A 2 -19.29 15.18 -38.25
CA LEU A 2 -17.86 14.89 -38.04
C LEU A 2 -17.36 13.95 -39.16
N LYS A 3 -16.71 14.56 -40.16
CA LYS A 3 -16.02 13.92 -41.29
C LYS A 3 -14.56 13.59 -40.93
N THR A 4 -14.30 12.89 -39.84
CA THR A 4 -12.92 12.56 -39.46
C THR A 4 -12.82 11.08 -39.14
N LEU A 5 -12.75 10.27 -40.20
CA LEU A 5 -12.18 8.92 -40.12
C LEU A 5 -10.67 9.09 -39.94
N SER A 6 -10.18 8.81 -38.73
CA SER A 6 -8.74 8.78 -38.44
C SER A 6 -8.30 7.33 -38.45
N VAL A 7 -7.43 6.98 -39.40
CA VAL A 7 -6.79 5.66 -39.44
C VAL A 7 -5.42 5.81 -38.80
N VAL A 8 -5.14 4.98 -37.81
CA VAL A 8 -3.84 4.94 -37.13
C VAL A 8 -3.22 3.60 -37.45
N ASP A 9 -2.07 3.62 -38.11
CA ASP A 9 -1.26 2.43 -38.30
C ASP A 9 -0.35 2.25 -37.07
N THR A 10 -0.35 1.05 -36.50
CA THR A 10 0.44 0.70 -35.32
C THR A 10 1.68 -0.10 -35.74
N PRO A 11 2.87 0.12 -35.15
CA PRO A 11 4.08 -0.61 -35.50
C PRO A 11 3.89 -2.14 -35.48
N GLY A 12 4.50 -2.85 -36.43
CA GLY A 12 4.25 -4.27 -36.68
C GLY A 12 4.46 -5.20 -35.47
N THR A 13 3.65 -6.28 -35.45
CA THR A 13 3.60 -7.35 -34.44
C THR A 13 4.92 -8.09 -34.16
N ASN A 14 5.95 -7.88 -34.98
CA ASN A 14 7.28 -8.50 -34.82
C ASN A 14 8.19 -7.79 -33.79
N THR A 15 7.75 -6.67 -33.20
CA THR A 15 8.56 -5.87 -32.27
C THR A 15 7.91 -5.68 -30.89
N ILE A 16 6.83 -6.41 -30.58
CA ILE A 16 5.87 -6.05 -29.53
C ILE A 16 5.94 -7.00 -28.32
N VAL A 17 7.11 -7.13 -27.69
CA VAL A 17 7.16 -7.74 -26.34
C VAL A 17 7.83 -6.84 -25.30
N GLU A 18 8.73 -5.91 -25.67
CA GLU A 18 9.45 -5.17 -24.61
C GLU A 18 9.25 -3.65 -24.58
N ASN A 19 8.95 -2.95 -25.69
CA ASN A 19 9.06 -1.48 -25.70
C ASN A 19 7.86 -0.66 -26.22
N HIS A 20 6.67 -1.23 -26.47
CA HIS A 20 5.51 -0.47 -26.99
C HIS A 20 4.28 -0.48 -26.07
N GLN A 21 4.51 -0.41 -24.76
CA GLN A 21 3.42 -0.15 -23.81
C GLN A 21 2.85 1.27 -23.90
N GLU A 22 3.58 2.27 -24.44
CA GLU A 22 3.11 3.67 -24.44
C GLU A 22 2.24 4.03 -25.65
N ILE A 23 2.66 3.73 -26.88
CA ILE A 23 1.95 4.18 -28.10
C ILE A 23 0.57 3.52 -28.21
N THR A 24 0.49 2.21 -27.97
CA THR A 24 -0.75 1.44 -28.14
C THR A 24 -1.80 1.74 -27.06
N LYS A 25 -1.37 2.20 -25.86
CA LYS A 25 -2.28 2.51 -24.76
C LYS A 25 -3.08 3.80 -24.96
N ASP A 26 -2.61 4.75 -25.76
CA ASP A 26 -3.35 6.01 -25.98
C ASP A 26 -4.41 5.89 -27.11
N PHE A 27 -4.14 5.07 -28.13
CA PHE A 27 -5.03 4.95 -29.30
C PHE A 27 -6.15 3.94 -29.12
N ILE A 28 -5.90 2.81 -28.47
CA ILE A 28 -6.90 1.75 -28.30
C ILE A 28 -8.12 2.19 -27.47
N PRO A 29 -7.99 2.90 -26.33
CA PRO A 29 -9.14 3.35 -25.53
C PRO A 29 -10.08 4.26 -26.32
N ASN A 30 -9.50 5.11 -27.16
CA ASN A 30 -10.19 6.11 -27.95
C ASN A 30 -10.73 5.56 -29.29
N SER A 31 -10.39 4.32 -29.64
CA SER A 31 -10.88 3.69 -30.86
C SER A 31 -12.36 3.25 -30.74
N ASP A 32 -13.09 3.46 -31.84
CA ASP A 32 -14.47 2.99 -32.04
C ASP A 32 -14.51 1.59 -32.69
N LEU A 33 -13.50 1.27 -33.50
CA LEU A 33 -13.36 0.01 -34.24
C LEU A 33 -11.87 -0.36 -34.35
N ILE A 34 -11.55 -1.63 -34.17
CA ILE A 34 -10.18 -2.15 -34.27
C ILE A 34 -10.14 -3.22 -35.34
N PHE A 35 -9.21 -3.08 -36.30
CA PHE A 35 -8.94 -4.09 -37.31
C PHE A 35 -7.70 -4.89 -36.93
N PHE A 36 -7.85 -6.20 -36.72
CA PHE A 36 -6.74 -7.12 -36.54
C PHE A 36 -6.43 -7.81 -37.86
N ILE A 37 -5.22 -7.60 -38.36
CA ILE A 37 -4.78 -8.09 -39.67
C ILE A 37 -3.92 -9.34 -39.48
N PHE A 38 -4.29 -10.42 -40.16
CA PHE A 38 -3.63 -11.72 -40.16
C PHE A 38 -3.35 -12.16 -41.59
N PHE A 39 -2.29 -12.94 -41.82
CA PHE A 39 -2.06 -13.54 -43.13
C PHE A 39 -3.06 -14.66 -43.40
N ALA A 40 -3.67 -14.68 -44.60
CA ALA A 40 -4.67 -15.67 -44.98
C ALA A 40 -4.16 -17.12 -44.93
N LYS A 41 -2.89 -17.35 -45.27
CA LYS A 41 -2.25 -18.68 -45.18
C LYS A 41 -2.02 -19.16 -43.75
N ASN A 42 -1.71 -18.24 -42.84
CA ASN A 42 -1.36 -18.59 -41.46
C ASN A 42 -1.82 -17.51 -40.48
N PRO A 43 -3.09 -17.54 -40.06
CA PRO A 43 -3.63 -16.60 -39.08
C PRO A 43 -3.29 -16.97 -37.62
N TYR A 44 -2.38 -17.93 -37.38
CA TYR A 44 -2.15 -18.52 -36.05
C TYR A 44 -0.86 -18.03 -35.37
N THR A 45 -0.30 -16.91 -35.82
CA THR A 45 0.93 -16.37 -35.24
C THR A 45 0.73 -16.01 -33.77
N ARG A 46 1.48 -16.65 -32.88
CA ARG A 46 1.36 -16.53 -31.43
C ARG A 46 1.39 -15.08 -30.93
N SER A 47 2.33 -14.27 -31.43
CA SER A 47 2.47 -12.86 -31.02
C SER A 47 1.22 -12.02 -31.32
N ALA A 48 0.55 -12.28 -32.45
CA ALA A 48 -0.68 -11.56 -32.81
C ALA A 48 -1.86 -11.93 -31.89
N TRP A 49 -1.94 -13.19 -31.47
CA TRP A 49 -2.96 -13.66 -30.52
C TRP A 49 -2.71 -13.18 -29.09
N GLU A 50 -1.45 -13.12 -28.65
CA GLU A 50 -1.09 -12.52 -27.36
C GLU A 50 -1.45 -11.02 -27.30
N LEU A 51 -1.25 -10.29 -28.41
CA LEU A 51 -1.69 -8.90 -28.53
C LEU A 51 -3.22 -8.78 -28.47
N LEU A 52 -3.96 -9.67 -29.15
CA LEU A 52 -5.41 -9.70 -29.10
C LEU A 52 -5.93 -9.92 -27.67
N ASP A 53 -5.32 -10.83 -26.91
CA ASP A 53 -5.68 -11.11 -25.52
C ASP A 53 -5.50 -9.88 -24.63
N PHE A 54 -4.38 -9.18 -24.77
CA PHE A 54 -4.12 -7.93 -24.06
C PHE A 54 -5.18 -6.86 -24.38
N VAL A 55 -5.46 -6.63 -25.67
CA VAL A 55 -6.43 -5.61 -26.11
C VAL A 55 -7.86 -5.94 -25.67
N ASN A 56 -8.26 -7.21 -25.78
CA ASN A 56 -9.61 -7.62 -25.43
C ASN A 56 -9.85 -7.60 -23.92
N SER A 57 -8.87 -8.03 -23.11
CA SER A 57 -8.98 -8.04 -21.65
C SER A 57 -9.08 -6.63 -21.06
N GLU A 58 -8.30 -5.67 -21.56
CA GLU A 58 -8.32 -4.30 -21.04
C GLU A 58 -9.50 -3.46 -21.56
N TRP A 59 -9.88 -3.59 -22.84
CA TRP A 59 -10.75 -2.60 -23.48
C TRP A 59 -12.10 -3.17 -23.98
N ARG A 60 -12.21 -4.48 -24.23
CA ARG A 60 -13.43 -5.18 -24.70
C ARG A 60 -14.15 -4.40 -25.83
N LYS A 61 -13.41 -3.96 -26.84
CA LYS A 61 -13.91 -3.16 -27.98
C LYS A 61 -14.44 -4.06 -29.09
N LYS A 62 -15.15 -3.48 -30.07
CA LYS A 62 -15.53 -4.21 -31.28
C LYS A 62 -14.29 -4.45 -32.13
N VAL A 63 -13.93 -5.73 -32.29
CA VAL A 63 -12.81 -6.18 -33.10
C VAL A 63 -13.33 -6.75 -34.42
N VAL A 64 -12.70 -6.36 -35.52
CA VAL A 64 -12.90 -6.90 -36.86
C VAL A 64 -11.63 -7.57 -37.28
N PHE A 65 -11.74 -8.77 -37.84
CA PHE A 65 -10.61 -9.54 -38.32
C PHE A 65 -10.48 -9.43 -39.83
N VAL A 66 -9.25 -9.30 -40.31
CA VAL A 66 -8.94 -9.22 -41.74
C VAL A 66 -7.85 -10.23 -42.06
N LEU A 67 -8.14 -11.16 -42.95
CA LEU A 67 -7.18 -12.06 -43.58
C LEU A 67 -6.63 -11.37 -44.82
N GLN A 68 -5.38 -10.89 -44.77
CA GLN A 68 -4.70 -10.27 -45.91
C GLN A 68 -4.05 -11.32 -46.82
N GLN A 69 -3.76 -10.93 -48.07
CA GLN A 69 -3.15 -11.80 -49.09
C GLN A 69 -3.97 -13.05 -49.37
N ALA A 70 -5.29 -12.89 -49.48
CA ALA A 70 -6.22 -13.99 -49.76
C ALA A 70 -5.94 -14.70 -51.09
N ASP A 71 -5.37 -13.99 -52.06
CA ASP A 71 -4.92 -14.50 -53.36
C ASP A 71 -3.87 -15.61 -53.27
N LEU A 72 -3.10 -15.63 -52.17
CA LEU A 72 -2.08 -16.67 -51.97
C LEU A 72 -2.68 -17.97 -51.38
N ALA A 73 -3.87 -17.92 -50.80
CA ALA A 73 -4.52 -19.06 -50.17
C ALA A 73 -5.48 -19.75 -51.14
N LYS A 74 -5.59 -21.08 -51.04
CA LYS A 74 -6.63 -21.81 -51.79
C LYS A 74 -8.01 -21.50 -51.18
N PRO A 75 -9.09 -21.47 -51.98
CA PRO A 75 -10.43 -21.17 -51.47
C PRO A 75 -10.87 -22.04 -50.28
N GLU A 76 -10.56 -23.34 -50.32
CA GLU A 76 -10.87 -24.29 -49.23
C GLU A 76 -10.09 -23.98 -47.95
N GLU A 77 -8.81 -23.60 -48.09
CA GLU A 77 -7.94 -23.24 -46.97
C GLU A 77 -8.39 -21.91 -46.35
N LEU A 78 -8.76 -20.95 -47.19
CA LEU A 78 -9.28 -19.66 -46.76
C LEU A 78 -10.57 -19.82 -45.94
N ALA A 79 -11.53 -20.61 -46.45
CA ALA A 79 -12.78 -20.87 -45.74
C ALA A 79 -12.54 -21.55 -44.37
N LYS A 80 -11.66 -22.56 -44.33
CA LYS A 80 -11.26 -23.23 -43.09
C LYS A 80 -10.59 -22.27 -42.10
N ASN A 81 -9.71 -21.40 -42.59
CA ASN A 81 -9.02 -20.43 -41.76
C ASN A 81 -9.97 -19.34 -41.22
N GLN A 82 -10.96 -18.91 -42.01
CA GLN A 82 -12.01 -18.00 -41.54
C GLN A 82 -12.86 -18.62 -40.43
N GLU A 83 -13.33 -19.85 -40.62
CA GLU A 83 -14.14 -20.56 -39.63
C GLU A 83 -13.37 -20.76 -38.32
N LYS A 84 -12.12 -21.23 -38.42
CA LYS A 84 -11.28 -21.48 -37.25
C LYS A 84 -10.89 -20.19 -36.53
N LEU A 85 -10.64 -19.10 -37.26
CA LEU A 85 -10.41 -17.79 -36.66
C LEU A 85 -11.64 -17.31 -35.89
N ALA A 86 -12.84 -17.51 -36.45
CA ALA A 86 -14.09 -17.18 -35.79
C ALA A 86 -14.32 -18.01 -34.51
N GLU A 87 -14.03 -19.31 -34.56
CA GLU A 87 -14.10 -20.19 -33.39
C GLU A 87 -13.15 -19.73 -32.28
N LEU A 88 -11.88 -19.50 -32.61
CA LEU A 88 -10.86 -19.05 -31.65
C LEU A 88 -11.22 -17.69 -31.04
N ALA A 89 -11.68 -16.74 -31.85
CA ALA A 89 -12.14 -15.44 -31.35
C ALA A 89 -13.35 -15.59 -30.41
N GLY A 90 -14.27 -16.52 -30.72
CA GLY A 90 -15.38 -16.88 -29.85
C GLY A 90 -14.93 -17.41 -28.48
N GLN A 91 -13.95 -18.32 -28.47
CA GLN A 91 -13.34 -18.84 -27.24
C GLN A 91 -12.67 -17.75 -26.39
N LYS A 92 -12.15 -16.70 -27.04
CA LYS A 92 -11.58 -15.51 -26.39
C LYS A 92 -12.61 -14.48 -25.94
N GLY A 93 -13.91 -14.78 -26.05
CA GLY A 93 -14.98 -13.93 -25.54
C GLY A 93 -15.41 -12.81 -26.51
N ILE A 94 -15.13 -12.96 -27.81
CA ILE A 94 -15.65 -12.07 -28.86
C ILE A 94 -16.84 -12.79 -29.52
N PRO A 95 -18.09 -12.54 -29.10
CA PRO A 95 -19.26 -13.18 -29.67
C PRO A 95 -19.49 -12.69 -31.10
N SER A 96 -19.74 -13.62 -32.03
CA SER A 96 -20.00 -13.33 -33.45
C SER A 96 -18.91 -12.46 -34.11
N PRO A 97 -17.66 -12.95 -34.19
CA PRO A 97 -16.55 -12.21 -34.77
C PRO A 97 -16.77 -11.96 -36.27
N VAL A 98 -16.52 -10.74 -36.72
CA VAL A 98 -16.58 -10.38 -38.14
C VAL A 98 -15.21 -10.65 -38.75
N VAL A 99 -15.17 -11.51 -39.78
CA VAL A 99 -13.94 -11.89 -40.49
C VAL A 99 -14.09 -11.55 -41.96
N PHE A 100 -13.16 -10.77 -42.49
CA PHE A 100 -13.04 -10.47 -43.92
C PHE A 100 -11.80 -11.15 -44.49
N ALA A 101 -11.86 -11.62 -45.73
CA ALA A 101 -10.68 -11.95 -46.52
C ALA A 101 -10.44 -10.85 -47.54
N THR A 102 -9.19 -10.42 -47.69
CA THR A 102 -8.84 -9.31 -48.56
C THR A 102 -7.59 -9.60 -49.39
N SER A 103 -7.56 -9.12 -50.62
CA SER A 103 -6.38 -9.15 -51.49
C SER A 103 -6.20 -7.80 -52.16
N VAL A 104 -5.04 -7.19 -51.93
CA VAL A 104 -4.64 -5.96 -52.62
C VAL A 104 -4.35 -6.24 -54.10
N GLU A 105 -3.83 -7.42 -54.41
CA GLU A 105 -3.53 -7.84 -55.78
C GLU A 105 -4.81 -7.87 -56.65
N TRP A 106 -5.87 -8.50 -56.15
CA TRP A 106 -7.18 -8.50 -56.83
C TRP A 106 -7.77 -7.09 -56.98
N GLU A 107 -7.64 -6.23 -55.96
CA GLU A 107 -8.13 -4.85 -56.01
C GLU A 107 -7.42 -4.04 -57.10
N VAL A 108 -6.08 -4.16 -57.20
CA VAL A 108 -5.26 -3.43 -58.17
C VAL A 108 -5.49 -3.96 -59.59
N ASN A 109 -5.71 -5.26 -59.75
CA ASN A 109 -5.98 -5.90 -61.04
C ASN A 109 -7.43 -5.68 -61.54
N GLY A 110 -8.25 -4.94 -60.79
CA GLY A 110 -9.63 -4.58 -61.18
C GLY A 110 -10.69 -5.61 -60.78
N GLU A 111 -10.32 -6.66 -60.05
CA GLU A 111 -11.22 -7.69 -59.50
C GLU A 111 -11.82 -7.24 -58.16
N GLN A 112 -12.40 -6.03 -58.13
CA GLN A 112 -12.90 -5.38 -56.90
C GLN A 112 -14.01 -6.16 -56.18
N ASP A 113 -14.73 -7.03 -56.91
CA ASP A 113 -15.77 -7.89 -56.32
C ASP A 113 -15.19 -9.15 -55.65
N LEU A 114 -13.97 -9.57 -56.00
CA LEU A 114 -13.26 -10.68 -55.34
C LEU A 114 -12.28 -10.20 -54.27
N SER A 115 -11.79 -8.97 -54.37
CA SER A 115 -10.76 -8.40 -53.49
C SER A 115 -11.15 -8.35 -52.01
N GLY A 116 -12.45 -8.40 -51.68
CA GLY A 116 -12.98 -8.34 -50.31
C GLY A 116 -12.98 -6.94 -49.67
N PHE A 117 -12.39 -5.93 -50.34
CA PHE A 117 -12.35 -4.57 -49.81
C PHE A 117 -13.70 -3.86 -49.87
N LYS A 118 -14.58 -4.27 -50.77
CA LYS A 118 -15.94 -3.74 -50.90
C LYS A 118 -16.77 -4.04 -49.66
N GLU A 119 -16.69 -5.26 -49.14
CA GLU A 119 -17.34 -5.74 -47.93
C GLU A 119 -16.83 -4.97 -46.71
N VAL A 120 -15.51 -4.83 -46.59
CA VAL A 120 -14.88 -4.05 -45.50
C VAL A 120 -15.36 -2.60 -45.54
N ARG A 121 -15.37 -1.97 -46.73
CA ARG A 121 -15.81 -0.58 -46.90
C ARG A 121 -17.29 -0.42 -46.56
N ASN A 122 -18.13 -1.34 -47.00
CA ASN A 122 -19.56 -1.36 -46.68
C ASN A 122 -19.79 -1.51 -45.17
N TYR A 123 -19.04 -2.39 -44.52
CA TYR A 123 -19.10 -2.58 -43.08
C TYR A 123 -18.72 -1.31 -42.31
N ILE A 124 -17.63 -0.65 -42.72
CA ILE A 124 -17.21 0.63 -42.13
C ILE A 124 -18.31 1.68 -42.33
N GLN A 125 -18.81 1.82 -43.56
CA GLN A 125 -19.85 2.81 -43.87
C GLN A 125 -21.14 2.56 -43.10
N GLN A 126 -21.58 1.31 -42.97
CA GLN A 126 -22.77 0.96 -42.19
C GLN A 126 -22.55 1.24 -40.70
N THR A 127 -21.39 0.83 -40.16
CA THR A 127 -21.00 1.11 -38.78
C THR A 127 -20.94 2.61 -38.48
N LEU A 128 -20.60 3.44 -39.49
CA LEU A 128 -20.60 4.90 -39.39
C LEU A 128 -22.01 5.52 -39.57
N LYS A 129 -22.84 4.98 -40.47
CA LYS A 129 -24.17 5.51 -40.82
C LYS A 129 -25.24 5.21 -39.79
N ASP A 130 -25.19 4.06 -39.11
CA ASP A 130 -26.22 3.60 -38.16
C ASP A 130 -26.34 4.46 -36.89
N GLY A 131 -25.67 5.62 -36.81
CA GLY A 131 -25.59 6.44 -35.58
C GLY A 131 -24.86 5.72 -34.44
N SER A 132 -24.38 4.52 -34.72
CA SER A 132 -23.57 3.65 -33.87
C SER A 132 -22.35 4.37 -33.38
N THR A 133 -21.74 5.32 -34.09
CA THR A 133 -20.62 6.11 -33.55
C THR A 133 -21.01 6.95 -32.33
N LYS A 134 -22.21 7.56 -32.30
CA LYS A 134 -22.69 8.26 -31.09
C LYS A 134 -23.01 7.27 -29.98
N LYS A 135 -23.70 6.17 -30.31
CA LYS A 135 -24.05 5.13 -29.34
C LYS A 135 -22.82 4.40 -28.79
N LEU A 136 -21.81 4.13 -29.62
CA LEU A 136 -20.51 3.53 -29.29
C LEU A 136 -19.67 4.49 -28.47
N LYS A 137 -19.64 5.79 -28.80
CA LYS A 137 -19.01 6.80 -27.95
C LYS A 137 -19.68 6.88 -26.58
N LEU A 138 -21.01 6.91 -26.52
CA LEU A 138 -21.74 6.89 -25.25
C LEU A 138 -21.55 5.58 -24.48
N GLN A 139 -21.49 4.44 -25.15
CA GLN A 139 -21.18 3.15 -24.53
C GLN A 139 -19.74 3.09 -24.03
N GLY A 140 -18.79 3.67 -24.78
CA GLY A 140 -17.40 3.83 -24.39
C GLY A 140 -17.29 4.66 -23.12
N VAL A 141 -17.87 5.87 -23.12
CA VAL A 141 -17.92 6.75 -21.94
C VAL A 141 -18.60 6.05 -20.76
N ARG A 142 -19.75 5.40 -20.98
CA ARG A 142 -20.45 4.66 -19.91
C ARG A 142 -19.56 3.60 -19.28
N LYS A 143 -18.86 2.83 -20.11
CA LYS A 143 -17.99 1.74 -19.66
C LYS A 143 -16.74 2.22 -18.95
N THR A 144 -16.11 3.29 -19.45
CA THR A 144 -15.00 3.94 -18.75
C THR A 144 -15.45 4.51 -17.41
N SER A 145 -16.63 5.13 -17.35
CA SER A 145 -17.22 5.59 -16.08
C SER A 145 -17.51 4.44 -15.13
N GLU A 146 -18.06 3.32 -15.60
CA GLU A 146 -18.27 2.11 -14.79
C GLU A 146 -16.94 1.60 -14.21
N GLN A 147 -15.86 1.59 -15.00
CA GLN A 147 -14.52 1.20 -14.53
C GLN A 147 -13.99 2.16 -13.46
N ILE A 148 -14.11 3.47 -13.67
CA ILE A 148 -13.68 4.49 -12.69
C ILE A 148 -14.47 4.33 -11.38
N ILE A 149 -15.77 4.10 -11.47
CA ILE A 149 -16.62 3.88 -10.29
C ILE A 149 -16.18 2.63 -9.53
N ASP A 150 -15.87 1.53 -10.22
CA ASP A 150 -15.40 0.30 -9.57
C ASP A 150 -14.01 0.47 -8.93
N LEU A 151 -13.12 1.23 -9.56
CA LEU A 151 -11.81 1.59 -8.97
C LEU A 151 -12.00 2.43 -7.70
N LEU A 152 -12.80 3.50 -7.77
CA LEU A 152 -13.10 4.35 -6.62
C LEU A 152 -13.76 3.56 -5.48
N ARG A 153 -14.65 2.60 -5.82
CA ARG A 153 -15.26 1.71 -4.82
C ARG A 153 -14.20 0.87 -4.10
N LYS A 154 -13.24 0.29 -4.83
CA LYS A 154 -12.14 -0.49 -4.25
C LYS A 154 -11.27 0.36 -3.34
N ASP A 155 -10.92 1.56 -3.78
CA ASP A 155 -10.11 2.50 -3.00
C ASP A 155 -10.84 2.93 -1.72
N LEU A 156 -12.13 3.24 -1.80
CA LEU A 156 -12.95 3.58 -0.63
C LEU A 156 -13.00 2.45 0.40
N VAL A 157 -13.14 1.19 -0.04
CA VAL A 157 -13.10 0.02 0.86
C VAL A 157 -11.71 -0.10 1.53
N MET A 158 -10.63 0.15 0.78
CA MET A 158 -9.28 0.13 1.34
C MET A 158 -9.09 1.22 2.39
N VAL A 159 -9.50 2.45 2.10
CA VAL A 159 -9.45 3.59 3.03
C VAL A 159 -10.29 3.31 4.28
N GLN A 160 -11.48 2.73 4.13
CA GLN A 160 -12.33 2.36 5.26
C GLN A 160 -11.65 1.32 6.16
N HIS A 161 -11.05 0.27 5.59
CA HIS A 161 -10.30 -0.72 6.35
C HIS A 161 -9.09 -0.10 7.07
N GLN A 162 -8.39 0.83 6.42
CA GLN A 162 -7.26 1.54 7.04
C GLN A 162 -7.73 2.40 8.21
N LEU A 163 -8.83 3.12 8.07
CA LEU A 163 -9.41 3.94 9.14
C LEU A 163 -9.77 3.11 10.38
N ILE A 164 -10.36 1.92 10.19
CA ILE A 164 -10.69 1.01 11.29
C ILE A 164 -9.41 0.56 12.02
N LYS A 165 -8.35 0.23 11.29
CA LYS A 165 -7.05 -0.12 11.89
C LYS A 165 -6.47 1.05 12.68
N ASP A 166 -6.50 2.25 12.13
CA ASP A 166 -5.94 3.44 12.78
C ASP A 166 -6.73 3.79 14.05
N GLN A 167 -8.07 3.68 14.02
CA GLN A 167 -8.90 3.83 15.22
C GLN A 167 -8.55 2.81 16.31
N ALA A 168 -8.28 1.56 15.94
CA ALA A 168 -7.83 0.52 16.87
C ALA A 168 -6.44 0.83 17.45
N VAL A 169 -5.53 1.40 16.67
CA VAL A 169 -4.21 1.84 17.15
C VAL A 169 -4.37 2.99 18.15
N VAL A 170 -5.17 4.00 17.82
CA VAL A 170 -5.43 5.15 18.71
C VAL A 170 -6.03 4.70 20.03
N SER A 171 -7.01 3.80 20.01
CA SER A 171 -7.62 3.28 21.23
C SER A 171 -6.61 2.51 22.09
N LYS A 172 -5.73 1.70 21.47
CA LYS A 172 -4.63 0.99 22.14
C LYS A 172 -3.59 1.92 22.76
N ILE A 173 -3.27 3.03 22.09
CA ILE A 173 -2.37 4.05 22.66
C ILE A 173 -3.02 4.72 23.86
N LYS A 174 -4.31 5.10 23.75
CA LYS A 174 -5.06 5.73 24.84
C LYS A 174 -5.13 4.84 26.08
N THR A 175 -5.40 3.55 25.91
CA THR A 175 -5.44 2.60 27.05
C THR A 175 -4.06 2.45 27.69
N LYS A 176 -2.99 2.33 26.90
CA LYS A 176 -1.61 2.28 27.41
C LYS A 176 -1.22 3.55 28.19
N LEU A 177 -1.56 4.73 27.68
CA LEU A 177 -1.26 5.99 28.38
C LEU A 177 -2.00 6.08 29.72
N LEU A 178 -3.27 5.66 29.77
CA LEU A 178 -4.03 5.63 31.02
C LEU A 178 -3.46 4.61 32.01
N GLN A 179 -3.06 3.43 31.53
CA GLN A 179 -2.43 2.40 32.37
C GLN A 179 -1.09 2.87 32.93
N ASN A 180 -0.22 3.44 32.10
CA ASN A 180 1.06 3.99 32.53
C ASN A 180 0.87 5.12 33.54
N LYS A 181 -0.09 6.05 33.31
CA LYS A 181 -0.38 7.12 34.27
C LYS A 181 -0.79 6.57 35.64
N ARG A 182 -1.62 5.53 35.68
CA ARG A 182 -2.03 4.87 36.94
C ARG A 182 -0.84 4.16 37.61
N GLN A 183 -0.04 3.43 36.84
CA GLN A 183 1.12 2.71 37.34
C GLN A 183 2.17 3.66 37.92
N SER A 184 2.53 4.73 37.20
CA SER A 184 3.47 5.73 37.69
C SER A 184 2.96 6.43 38.96
N GLY A 185 1.65 6.68 39.08
CA GLY A 185 1.06 7.21 40.32
C GLY A 185 1.26 6.27 41.51
N PHE A 186 1.00 4.98 41.32
CA PHE A 186 1.20 3.96 42.36
C PHE A 186 2.68 3.81 42.75
N GLU A 187 3.59 3.81 41.77
CA GLU A 187 5.03 3.74 42.01
C GLU A 187 5.52 4.97 42.80
N LEU A 188 5.02 6.16 42.47
CA LEU A 188 5.33 7.41 43.17
C LEU A 188 4.84 7.37 44.63
N GLU A 189 3.59 6.96 44.87
CA GLU A 189 3.04 6.80 46.22
C GLU A 189 3.83 5.78 47.04
N SER A 190 4.19 4.65 46.43
CA SER A 190 5.03 3.63 47.08
C SER A 190 6.42 4.17 47.44
N LEU A 191 7.04 4.98 46.57
CA LEU A 191 8.33 5.62 46.85
C LEU A 191 8.21 6.64 48.00
N ILE A 192 7.16 7.47 47.99
CA ILE A 192 6.88 8.45 49.05
C ILE A 192 6.69 7.73 50.39
N ASN A 193 5.85 6.70 50.44
CA ASN A 193 5.62 5.94 51.67
C ASN A 193 6.92 5.29 52.18
N ARG A 194 7.73 4.69 51.31
CA ARG A 194 9.03 4.12 51.70
C ARG A 194 10.00 5.18 52.22
N LEU A 195 10.02 6.37 51.62
CA LEU A 195 10.86 7.48 52.08
C LEU A 195 10.40 8.00 53.45
N LEU A 196 9.09 8.17 53.66
CA LEU A 196 8.52 8.57 54.94
C LEU A 196 8.83 7.54 56.03
N THR A 197 8.62 6.24 55.76
CA THR A 197 8.97 5.18 56.72
C THR A 197 10.46 5.21 57.09
N LYS A 198 11.36 5.41 56.11
CA LYS A 198 12.79 5.54 56.40
C LYS A 198 13.09 6.79 57.25
N TYR A 199 12.44 7.91 56.95
CA TYR A 199 12.59 9.14 57.72
C TYR A 199 12.11 8.97 59.16
N ASP A 200 10.97 8.31 59.38
CA ASP A 200 10.42 8.02 60.70
C ASP A 200 11.33 7.07 61.49
N LEU A 201 11.89 6.05 60.86
CA LEU A 201 12.86 5.14 61.48
C LEU A 201 14.12 5.88 61.91
N ILE A 202 14.68 6.74 61.06
CA ILE A 202 15.87 7.54 61.38
C ILE A 202 15.54 8.52 62.51
N THR A 203 14.40 9.21 62.42
CA THR A 203 13.98 10.19 63.43
C THR A 203 13.76 9.53 64.78
N THR A 204 13.12 8.36 64.80
CA THR A 204 12.92 7.57 66.01
C THR A 204 14.25 7.13 66.59
N ARG A 205 15.17 6.61 65.76
CA ARG A 205 16.52 6.24 66.20
C ARG A 205 17.28 7.43 66.78
N VAL A 206 17.32 8.56 66.08
CA VAL A 206 18.00 9.77 66.57
C VAL A 206 17.38 10.26 67.87
N LYS A 207 16.05 10.22 68.00
CA LYS A 207 15.34 10.60 69.23
C LYS A 207 15.65 9.65 70.39
N THR A 208 15.73 8.34 70.13
CA THR A 208 16.10 7.33 71.12
C THR A 208 17.56 7.49 71.53
N ASP A 209 18.49 7.59 70.57
CA ASP A 209 19.91 7.80 70.82
C ASP A 209 20.15 9.10 71.61
N PHE A 210 19.45 10.19 71.25
CA PHE A 210 19.54 11.47 71.96
C PHE A 210 18.96 11.37 73.39
N ARG A 211 17.85 10.66 73.58
CA ARG A 211 17.25 10.41 74.91
C ARG A 211 18.12 9.50 75.77
N GLU A 212 18.78 8.50 75.18
CA GLU A 212 19.74 7.64 75.89
C GLU A 212 20.99 8.41 76.27
N GLN A 213 21.51 9.28 75.39
CA GLN A 213 22.65 10.14 75.67
C GLN A 213 22.33 11.24 76.71
N LEU A 214 21.10 11.73 76.74
CA LEU A 214 20.60 12.67 77.77
C LEU A 214 19.97 11.97 78.98
N SER A 215 20.03 10.65 79.07
CA SER A 215 19.61 9.93 80.27
C SER A 215 20.32 10.55 81.48
N LEU A 216 19.56 10.79 82.54
CA LEU A 216 20.06 11.36 83.80
C LEU A 216 21.37 10.70 84.24
N PHE A 217 21.59 9.44 83.90
CA PHE A 217 22.82 8.70 84.19
C PHE A 217 24.08 9.20 83.46
N THR A 218 24.01 9.69 82.22
CA THR A 218 25.14 10.27 81.46
C THR A 218 25.40 11.72 81.86
N LEU A 219 24.35 12.49 82.16
CA LEU A 219 24.49 13.84 82.73
C LEU A 219 25.09 13.77 84.16
N VAL A 220 24.68 12.79 84.97
CA VAL A 220 25.23 12.54 86.31
C VAL A 220 26.64 11.97 86.23
N LYS A 221 26.95 11.03 85.34
CA LYS A 221 28.34 10.53 85.15
C LYS A 221 29.29 11.56 84.55
N GLY A 222 28.81 12.50 83.73
CA GLY A 222 29.62 13.58 83.17
C GLY A 222 29.89 14.73 84.15
N SER A 223 29.02 14.91 85.16
CA SER A 223 29.18 15.93 86.21
C SER A 223 29.85 15.38 87.48
N LEU A 224 29.81 14.07 87.73
CA LEU A 224 30.47 13.43 88.89
C LEU A 224 31.99 13.69 89.02
N PRO A 225 32.80 13.74 87.95
CA PRO A 225 34.25 13.89 88.08
C PRO A 225 34.69 15.32 88.42
N TYR A 226 33.79 16.31 88.37
CA TYR A 226 34.09 17.68 88.83
C TYR A 226 33.97 17.83 90.36
N CYS A 227 33.22 16.96 91.03
CA CYS A 227 33.08 16.98 92.49
C CYS A 227 34.11 16.11 93.24
N PHE A 228 34.78 15.17 92.57
CA PHE A 228 35.85 14.33 93.14
C PHE A 228 37.09 14.43 92.26
N GLY A 229 38.00 15.35 92.62
CA GLY A 229 39.17 15.74 91.83
C GLY A 229 40.11 14.60 91.46
N LEU A 230 39.90 14.01 90.28
CA LEU A 230 40.82 13.08 89.61
C LEU A 230 41.12 13.61 88.21
N LYS A 231 42.39 13.99 87.99
CA LYS A 231 42.95 14.39 86.70
C LYS A 231 43.21 13.13 85.85
N ASN A 232 42.51 12.97 84.72
CA ASN A 232 43.00 12.56 83.38
C ASN A 232 42.00 11.75 82.51
N LEU A 233 41.55 12.39 81.41
CA LEU A 233 41.09 11.89 80.07
C LEU A 233 39.80 11.04 79.91
N PRO A 234 39.18 10.97 78.68
CA PRO A 234 39.34 11.79 77.47
C PRO A 234 38.03 12.38 76.89
N LEU A 235 38.11 13.57 76.30
CA LEU A 235 37.05 14.30 75.54
C LEU A 235 36.75 13.68 74.16
N VAL A 236 36.88 12.36 74.01
CA VAL A 236 36.91 11.64 72.72
C VAL A 236 35.52 11.23 72.22
N GLY A 237 34.52 11.13 73.09
CA GLY A 237 33.17 10.65 72.73
C GLY A 237 32.31 11.65 71.95
N TRP A 238 32.38 12.95 72.28
CA TRP A 238 31.49 13.96 71.66
C TRP A 238 31.94 14.35 70.26
N MET A 239 33.26 14.41 70.01
CA MET A 239 33.80 14.70 68.69
C MET A 239 33.53 13.57 67.70
N SER A 240 33.61 12.31 68.13
CA SER A 240 33.34 11.14 67.28
C SER A 240 31.86 11.01 66.91
N LEU A 241 30.93 11.32 67.84
CA LEU A 241 29.49 11.41 67.56
C LEU A 241 29.15 12.50 66.54
N SER A 242 29.75 13.69 66.66
CA SER A 242 29.56 14.78 65.69
C SER A 242 30.13 14.45 64.30
N LYS A 243 31.16 13.60 64.24
CA LYS A 243 31.81 13.15 63.01
C LYS A 243 31.01 12.03 62.35
N ALA A 244 30.48 11.08 63.13
CA ALA A 244 29.59 10.02 62.67
C ALA A 244 28.24 10.57 62.15
N ALA A 245 27.66 11.56 62.84
CA ALA A 245 26.47 12.27 62.35
C ALA A 245 26.74 12.99 61.02
N ARG A 246 27.89 13.67 60.88
CA ARG A 246 28.31 14.30 59.62
C ARG A 246 28.61 13.30 58.51
N MET A 247 29.13 12.11 58.81
CA MET A 247 29.43 11.07 57.80
C MET A 247 28.14 10.40 57.30
N ASN A 248 27.17 10.15 58.18
CA ASN A 248 25.86 9.60 57.81
C ASN A 248 24.97 10.59 57.05
N LEU A 249 25.18 11.90 57.21
CA LEU A 249 24.54 12.94 56.40
C LEU A 249 25.24 13.21 55.05
N ARG A 250 26.45 12.66 54.80
CA ARG A 250 27.32 13.05 53.67
C ARG A 250 27.75 11.90 52.74
N ILE A 251 27.13 10.72 52.84
CA ILE A 251 27.30 9.61 51.86
C ILE A 251 26.01 9.48 51.04
N PRO A 252 26.12 9.37 49.70
CA PRO A 252 25.59 10.39 48.81
C PRO A 252 24.38 9.94 47.98
N TRP A 253 23.80 10.94 47.33
CA TRP A 253 23.00 10.95 46.11
C TRP A 253 23.62 10.16 44.91
N GLY A 254 24.27 9.02 45.16
CA GLY A 254 25.11 8.28 44.20
C GLY A 254 24.48 7.03 43.58
N ASN A 255 23.17 6.82 43.70
CA ASN A 255 22.47 5.66 43.11
C ASN A 255 21.22 6.04 42.28
N ILE A 256 21.19 7.24 41.69
CA ILE A 256 20.10 7.68 40.78
C ILE A 256 20.54 7.65 39.29
N SER A 257 21.62 6.97 38.95
CA SER A 257 22.08 6.84 37.56
C SER A 257 22.41 5.39 37.21
N ARG A 258 21.37 4.55 37.13
CA ARG A 258 21.33 3.30 36.36
C ARG A 258 19.91 3.08 35.83
N TRP A 259 19.64 3.72 34.70
CA TRP A 259 18.62 3.33 33.72
C TRP A 259 19.27 3.61 32.36
N ASP A 260 19.94 2.59 31.83
CA ASP A 260 20.00 2.33 30.39
C ASP A 260 18.94 1.27 30.11
#